data_AF-A0A2E0ZA51-F1
#
_entry.id   AF-A0A2E0ZA51-F1
#
_cell.length_a   1.000
_cell.length_b   1.000
_cell.length_c   1.000
_cell.angle_alpha   90.00
_cell.angle_beta   90.00
_cell.angle_gamma   90.00
#
_symmetry.space_group_name_H-M   'P 1'
#
loop_
_entity.id
_entity.type
_entity.pdbx_description
1 polymer ?
#
loop_
_entity_poly.entity_id
_entity_poly.type
_entity_poly.pdbx_seq_one_letter_code
_entity_poly.pdbx_strand_id
1 'polypeptide(L)'
;MDESTFTFTARSAQNPDQMATFTLQGGTVTVQLGNAILERVEHAFDSVQGEEPNRFTNWIEPAATGALQKVMQPISLVDFDANMSGDALNIVAWVRVGGLRLAPIVVTWKQVDNPAGAEAFVAEIQQRKEAVLEDSKIPDVTDYWATWILLGIITTILPLLWWRMLQNRRSG
;
A
#
# COMPACT_ATOMS: atom_id res chain seq x y z
N MET A 1 19.93 1.71 -5.00
CA MET A 1 18.77 0.82 -5.18
C MET A 1 19.03 -0.03 -6.41
N ASP A 2 19.02 -1.35 -6.26
CA ASP A 2 19.15 -2.26 -7.40
C ASP A 2 17.93 -2.08 -8.31
N GLU A 3 18.15 -1.67 -9.57
CA GLU A 3 17.12 -1.56 -10.61
C GLU A 3 16.70 -2.96 -11.13
N SER A 4 16.69 -3.97 -10.26
CA SER A 4 16.40 -5.34 -10.67
C SER A 4 14.92 -5.49 -11.01
N THR A 5 14.66 -5.94 -12.23
CA THR A 5 13.30 -6.27 -12.69
C THR A 5 12.93 -7.67 -12.19
N PHE A 6 11.78 -7.79 -11.52
CA PHE A 6 11.21 -9.08 -11.12
C PHE A 6 9.83 -9.23 -11.72
N THR A 7 9.59 -10.32 -12.44
CA THR A 7 8.31 -10.58 -13.11
C THR A 7 7.69 -11.86 -12.59
N PHE A 8 6.40 -11.80 -12.26
CA PHE A 8 5.63 -12.94 -11.80
C PHE A 8 4.26 -12.96 -12.47
N THR A 9 3.82 -14.13 -12.94
CA THR A 9 2.48 -14.32 -13.47
C THR A 9 1.69 -15.18 -12.50
N ALA A 10 0.66 -14.60 -11.90
CA ALA A 10 -0.36 -15.35 -11.17
C ALA A 10 -1.38 -15.88 -12.17
N ARG A 11 -1.59 -17.18 -12.20
CA ARG A 11 -2.66 -17.82 -12.99
C ARG A 11 -3.44 -18.77 -12.10
N SER A 12 -4.77 -18.75 -12.21
CA SER A 12 -5.62 -19.68 -11.46
C SER A 12 -5.44 -21.11 -11.96
N ALA A 13 -5.19 -22.04 -11.03
CA ALA A 13 -5.12 -23.47 -11.33
C ALA A 13 -6.47 -24.04 -11.82
N GLN A 14 -7.58 -23.40 -11.44
CA GLN A 14 -8.94 -23.85 -11.77
C GLN A 14 -9.47 -23.22 -13.06
N ASN A 15 -9.00 -22.02 -13.40
CA ASN A 15 -9.39 -21.31 -14.60
C ASN A 15 -8.19 -20.53 -15.18
N PRO A 16 -7.44 -21.12 -16.12
CA PRO A 16 -6.23 -20.52 -16.69
C PRO A 16 -6.42 -19.13 -17.31
N ASP A 17 -7.64 -18.76 -17.71
CA ASP A 17 -7.96 -17.44 -18.27
C ASP A 17 -7.94 -16.34 -17.18
N GLN A 18 -8.05 -16.71 -15.90
CA GLN A 18 -7.85 -15.82 -14.76
C GLN A 18 -6.36 -15.71 -14.44
N MET A 19 -5.66 -14.87 -15.20
CA MET A 19 -4.25 -14.57 -15.00
C MET A 19 -3.96 -13.08 -14.86
N ALA A 20 -2.91 -12.75 -14.13
CA ALA A 20 -2.32 -11.41 -14.08
C ALA A 20 -0.80 -11.52 -14.04
N THR A 21 -0.12 -10.67 -14.80
CA THR A 21 1.34 -10.55 -14.77
C THR A 21 1.73 -9.28 -14.04
N PHE A 22 2.60 -9.42 -13.06
CA PHE A 22 3.15 -8.37 -12.22
C PHE A 22 4.62 -8.19 -12.56
N THR A 23 5.02 -6.94 -12.83
CA THR A 23 6.41 -6.58 -13.07
C THR A 23 6.83 -5.54 -12.05
N LEU A 24 7.72 -5.93 -11.13
CA LEU A 24 8.36 -5.06 -10.17
C LEU A 24 9.58 -4.42 -10.83
N GLN A 25 9.65 -3.09 -10.83
CA GLN A 25 10.81 -2.35 -11.33
C GLN A 25 11.10 -1.18 -10.39
N GLY A 26 12.25 -1.21 -9.73
CA GLY A 26 12.57 -0.25 -8.66
C GLY A 26 11.48 -0.25 -7.57
N GLY A 27 10.88 0.92 -7.32
CA GLY A 27 9.81 1.12 -6.34
C GLY A 27 8.38 1.08 -6.89
N THR A 28 8.17 0.54 -8.11
CA THR A 28 6.83 0.45 -8.71
C THR A 28 6.50 -0.95 -9.22
N VAL A 29 5.20 -1.19 -9.37
CA VAL A 29 4.60 -2.43 -9.87
C VAL A 29 3.75 -2.10 -11.08
N THR A 30 4.03 -2.74 -12.21
CA THR A 30 3.15 -2.73 -13.37
C THR A 30 2.33 -4.00 -13.39
N VAL A 31 1.01 -3.87 -13.63
CA VAL A 31 0.08 -5.00 -13.62
C VAL A 31 -0.55 -5.15 -14.99
N GLN A 32 -0.47 -6.34 -15.57
CA GLN A 32 -1.15 -6.73 -16.80
C GLN A 32 -2.21 -7.76 -16.44
N LEU A 33 -3.48 -7.37 -16.51
CA LEU A 33 -4.61 -8.25 -16.21
C LEU A 33 -5.02 -9.02 -17.47
N GLY A 34 -5.31 -10.31 -17.31
CA GLY A 34 -6.02 -11.08 -18.33
C GLY A 34 -7.49 -10.63 -18.44
N ASN A 35 -8.09 -10.85 -19.61
CA ASN A 35 -9.45 -10.36 -19.93
C ASN A 35 -10.49 -10.73 -18.86
N ALA A 36 -10.46 -11.96 -18.35
CA ALA A 36 -11.42 -12.42 -17.35
C ALA A 36 -11.34 -11.68 -16.00
N ILE A 37 -10.17 -11.12 -15.66
CA ILE A 37 -9.99 -10.29 -14.45
C ILE A 37 -10.34 -8.85 -14.77
N LEU A 38 -9.95 -8.36 -15.97
CA LEU A 38 -10.24 -7.01 -16.42
C LEU A 38 -11.75 -6.73 -16.41
N GLU A 39 -12.56 -7.61 -16.99
CA GLU A 39 -14.03 -7.46 -17.03
C GLU A 39 -14.65 -7.36 -15.61
N ARG A 40 -14.13 -8.12 -14.64
CA ARG A 40 -14.62 -8.06 -13.25
C ARG A 40 -14.26 -6.74 -12.58
N VAL A 41 -13.06 -6.24 -12.84
CA VAL A 41 -12.60 -4.96 -12.32
C VAL A 41 -13.43 -3.83 -12.92
N GLU A 42 -13.69 -3.87 -14.22
CA GLU A 42 -14.57 -2.91 -14.91
C GLU A 42 -15.99 -2.90 -14.33
N HIS A 43 -16.60 -4.08 -14.16
CA HIS A 43 -17.92 -4.19 -13.52
C HIS A 43 -17.94 -3.68 -12.07
N ALA A 44 -16.87 -3.88 -11.30
CA ALA A 44 -16.75 -3.36 -9.95
C ALA A 44 -16.68 -1.82 -9.94
N PHE A 45 -16.03 -1.20 -10.93
CA PHE A 45 -15.99 0.25 -11.06
C PHE A 45 -17.32 0.85 -11.53
N ASP A 46 -18.04 0.16 -12.42
CA ASP A 46 -19.34 0.62 -12.91
C ASP A 46 -20.42 0.54 -11.81
N SER A 47 -20.39 -0.52 -10.99
CA SER A 47 -21.33 -0.67 -9.88
C SER A 47 -21.15 0.39 -8.78
N VAL A 48 -19.91 0.83 -8.52
CA VAL A 48 -19.63 1.95 -7.60
C VAL A 48 -20.21 3.29 -8.11
N GLN A 49 -20.45 3.42 -9.42
CA GLN A 49 -21.09 4.61 -10.00
C GLN A 49 -22.63 4.54 -9.99
N GLY A 50 -23.22 3.36 -9.82
CA GLY A 50 -24.67 3.12 -9.99
C GLY A 50 -25.53 3.20 -8.72
N GLU A 51 -24.96 3.14 -7.52
CA GLU A 51 -25.71 3.21 -6.26
C GLU A 51 -25.47 4.55 -5.52
N GLU A 52 -26.48 5.42 -5.56
CA GLU A 52 -26.65 6.73 -4.89
C GLU A 52 -25.66 7.88 -5.23
N PRO A 53 -26.16 9.03 -5.75
CA PRO A 53 -25.34 10.17 -6.14
C PRO A 53 -25.02 11.04 -4.91
N ASN A 54 -24.01 10.68 -4.13
CA ASN A 54 -23.45 11.56 -3.10
C ASN A 54 -22.00 11.94 -3.41
N ARG A 55 -21.86 13.13 -4.00
CA ARG A 55 -20.70 14.04 -4.04
C ARG A 55 -19.38 13.58 -4.70
N PHE A 56 -19.16 12.30 -4.98
CA PHE A 56 -17.93 11.83 -5.66
C PHE A 56 -18.03 11.74 -7.19
N THR A 57 -19.25 11.65 -7.74
CA THR A 57 -19.50 11.37 -9.17
C THR A 57 -19.32 12.55 -10.13
N ASN A 58 -19.25 13.79 -9.65
CA ASN A 58 -19.14 14.95 -10.55
C ASN A 58 -17.73 15.21 -11.12
N TRP A 59 -16.70 14.48 -10.69
CA TRP A 59 -15.36 14.59 -11.29
C TRP A 59 -15.15 13.51 -12.37
N ILE A 60 -15.78 12.35 -12.26
CA ILE A 60 -15.45 11.20 -13.13
C ILE A 60 -16.54 11.04 -14.19
N GLU A 61 -16.58 11.92 -15.19
CA GLU A 61 -16.95 11.61 -16.60
C GLU A 61 -16.81 12.88 -17.46
N PRO A 62 -16.24 12.81 -18.69
CA PRO A 62 -16.50 11.78 -19.71
C PRO A 62 -15.21 11.22 -20.34
N ALA A 63 -14.81 9.99 -19.96
CA ALA A 63 -13.72 9.27 -20.65
C ALA A 63 -13.86 7.74 -20.56
N ALA A 64 -15.09 7.24 -20.41
CA ALA A 64 -15.37 5.85 -20.04
C ALA A 64 -15.23 4.82 -21.17
N THR A 65 -14.69 5.17 -22.34
CA THR A 65 -14.48 4.18 -23.44
C THR A 65 -13.02 3.92 -23.80
N GLY A 66 -12.05 4.40 -23.01
CA GLY A 66 -10.63 4.10 -23.23
C GLY A 66 -9.67 4.37 -22.07
N ALA A 67 -10.18 4.72 -20.89
CA ALA A 67 -9.36 5.10 -19.75
C ALA A 67 -8.82 3.92 -18.92
N LEU A 68 -9.45 2.74 -18.94
CA LEU A 68 -9.02 1.59 -18.14
C LEU A 68 -7.74 0.90 -18.65
N GLN A 69 -7.49 0.89 -19.96
CA GLN A 69 -6.16 0.51 -20.49
C GLN A 69 -5.04 1.47 -20.00
N LYS A 70 -5.38 2.69 -19.58
CA LYS A 70 -4.46 3.69 -19.00
C LYS A 70 -4.35 3.64 -17.47
N VAL A 71 -5.12 2.79 -16.77
CA VAL A 71 -5.02 2.60 -15.31
C VAL A 71 -3.81 1.71 -14.94
N MET A 72 -3.15 1.08 -15.92
CA MET A 72 -1.84 0.42 -15.75
C MET A 72 -0.66 1.40 -15.58
N GLN A 73 -0.87 2.54 -14.92
CA GLN A 73 0.26 3.35 -14.49
C GLN A 73 1.08 2.53 -13.47
N PRO A 74 2.41 2.70 -13.43
CA PRO A 74 3.23 2.07 -12.42
C PRO A 74 2.67 2.41 -11.02
N ILE A 75 2.19 1.39 -10.32
CA ILE A 75 1.64 1.52 -8.97
C ILE A 75 2.82 1.61 -8.02
N SER A 76 2.81 2.54 -7.07
CA SER A 76 3.88 2.58 -6.08
C SER A 76 3.86 1.30 -5.23
N LEU A 77 5.02 0.74 -4.95
CA LEU A 77 5.14 -0.49 -4.17
C LEU A 77 4.52 -0.33 -2.77
N VAL A 78 4.55 0.87 -2.18
CA VAL A 78 3.93 1.15 -0.87
C VAL A 78 2.40 1.07 -0.89
N ASP A 79 1.79 1.04 -2.08
CA ASP A 79 0.35 0.96 -2.30
C ASP A 79 -0.08 -0.40 -2.86
N PHE A 80 0.86 -1.34 -2.95
CA PHE A 80 0.65 -2.67 -3.52
C PHE A 80 0.95 -3.73 -2.48
N ASP A 81 -0.05 -4.43 -1.99
CA ASP A 81 0.07 -5.53 -1.03
C ASP A 81 -0.19 -6.87 -1.69
N ALA A 82 0.62 -7.86 -1.31
CA ALA A 82 0.48 -9.24 -1.74
C ALA A 82 0.61 -10.15 -0.52
N ASN A 83 -0.28 -11.13 -0.40
CA ASN A 83 -0.21 -12.13 0.65
C ASN A 83 -0.62 -13.50 0.13
N MET A 84 -0.05 -14.54 0.74
CA MET A 84 -0.35 -15.93 0.48
C MET A 84 -1.03 -16.55 1.69
N SER A 85 -2.05 -17.39 1.45
CA SER A 85 -2.71 -18.21 2.46
C SER A 85 -2.87 -19.63 1.92
N GLY A 86 -1.88 -20.49 2.21
CA GLY A 86 -1.75 -21.77 1.50
C GLY A 86 -1.48 -21.50 0.03
N ASP A 87 -2.26 -22.12 -0.87
CA ASP A 87 -2.13 -21.90 -2.32
C ASP A 87 -2.92 -20.68 -2.83
N ALA A 88 -3.62 -19.96 -1.95
CA ALA A 88 -4.39 -18.79 -2.32
C ALA A 88 -3.52 -17.53 -2.32
N LEU A 89 -3.54 -16.79 -3.43
CA LEU A 89 -2.86 -15.50 -3.57
C LEU A 89 -3.89 -14.38 -3.50
N ASN A 90 -3.63 -13.37 -2.67
CA ASN A 90 -4.46 -12.19 -2.57
C ASN A 90 -3.61 -10.93 -2.79
N ILE A 91 -4.04 -10.11 -3.74
CA ILE A 91 -3.39 -8.87 -4.14
C ILE A 91 -4.35 -7.71 -3.86
N VAL A 92 -3.83 -6.67 -3.22
CA VAL A 92 -4.55 -5.41 -2.97
C VAL A 92 -3.72 -4.27 -3.53
N ALA A 93 -4.29 -3.48 -4.43
CA ALA A 93 -3.65 -2.31 -5.00
C ALA A 93 -4.49 -1.06 -4.75
N TRP A 94 -3.89 0.00 -4.21
CA TRP A 94 -4.59 1.25 -3.92
C TRP A 94 -4.47 2.24 -5.08
N VAL A 95 -5.61 2.74 -5.55
CA VAL A 95 -5.65 3.84 -6.52
C VAL A 95 -5.47 5.16 -5.79
N ARG A 96 -4.55 6.01 -6.28
CA ARG A 96 -4.34 7.37 -5.77
C ARG A 96 -4.80 8.44 -6.74
N VAL A 97 -5.38 9.51 -6.20
CA VAL A 97 -5.62 10.76 -6.92
C VAL A 97 -5.17 11.92 -6.04
N GLY A 98 -4.30 12.79 -6.57
CA GLY A 98 -3.73 13.89 -5.79
C GLY A 98 -2.92 13.45 -4.56
N GLY A 99 -2.38 12.22 -4.57
CA GLY A 99 -1.61 11.66 -3.45
C GLY A 99 -2.42 10.96 -2.36
N LEU A 100 -3.76 11.00 -2.41
CA LEU A 100 -4.63 10.33 -1.45
C LEU A 100 -5.08 8.95 -1.97
N ARG A 101 -5.11 7.94 -1.09
CA ARG A 101 -5.67 6.61 -1.39
C ARG A 101 -7.19 6.72 -1.45
N LEU A 102 -7.80 6.35 -2.57
CA LEU A 102 -9.25 6.45 -2.77
C LEU A 102 -9.94 5.10 -2.65
N ALA A 103 -9.54 4.14 -3.47
CA ALA A 103 -10.21 2.86 -3.58
C ALA A 103 -9.19 1.71 -3.69
N PRO A 104 -9.42 0.59 -2.99
CA PRO A 104 -8.64 -0.62 -3.17
C PRO A 104 -9.19 -1.46 -4.33
N ILE A 105 -8.30 -1.94 -5.19
CA ILE A 105 -8.57 -3.00 -6.17
C ILE A 105 -8.07 -4.30 -5.54
N VAL A 106 -8.99 -5.24 -5.31
CA VAL A 106 -8.67 -6.54 -4.71
C VAL A 106 -8.80 -7.62 -5.76
N VAL A 107 -7.73 -8.40 -5.95
CA VAL A 107 -7.73 -9.56 -6.85
C VAL A 107 -7.27 -10.78 -6.06
N THR A 108 -8.10 -11.81 -6.05
CA THR A 108 -7.86 -13.03 -5.27
C THR A 108 -7.91 -14.25 -6.16
N TRP A 109 -6.88 -15.07 -6.07
CA TRP A 109 -6.81 -16.41 -6.64
C TRP A 109 -7.02 -17.42 -5.51
N LYS A 110 -8.04 -18.26 -5.63
CA LYS A 110 -8.27 -19.35 -4.65
C LYS A 110 -7.15 -20.38 -4.65
N GLN A 111 -6.57 -20.61 -5.82
CA GLN A 111 -5.44 -21.52 -6.01
C GLN A 111 -4.65 -21.05 -7.22
N VAL A 112 -3.38 -20.71 -7.02
CA VAL A 112 -2.45 -20.40 -8.12
C VAL A 112 -1.83 -21.66 -8.70
N ASP A 113 -1.48 -21.64 -9.98
CA ASP A 113 -0.80 -22.75 -10.64
C ASP A 113 0.66 -22.94 -10.19
N ASN A 114 1.29 -21.89 -9.66
CA ASN A 114 2.64 -21.88 -9.12
C ASN A 114 2.71 -21.23 -7.72
N PRO A 115 2.37 -21.97 -6.65
CA PRO A 115 2.39 -21.43 -5.29
C PRO A 115 3.79 -21.02 -4.82
N ALA A 116 4.83 -21.79 -5.17
CA ALA A 116 6.21 -21.46 -4.82
C ALA A 116 6.68 -20.13 -5.47
N GLY A 117 6.28 -19.88 -6.72
CA GLY A 117 6.54 -18.61 -7.39
C GLY A 117 5.79 -17.44 -6.76
N ALA A 118 4.55 -17.67 -6.32
CA ALA A 118 3.75 -16.67 -5.62
C ALA A 118 4.34 -16.31 -4.25
N GLU A 119 4.84 -17.29 -3.49
CA GLU A 119 5.55 -17.04 -2.24
C GLU A 119 6.82 -16.22 -2.45
N ALA A 120 7.62 -16.57 -3.47
CA ALA A 120 8.82 -15.80 -3.81
C ALA A 120 8.48 -14.35 -4.21
N PHE A 121 7.38 -14.14 -4.95
CA PHE A 121 6.91 -12.81 -5.32
C PHE A 121 6.45 -11.99 -4.10
N VAL A 122 5.71 -12.60 -3.17
CA VAL A 122 5.31 -11.94 -1.91
C VAL A 122 6.53 -11.54 -1.08
N ALA A 123 7.50 -12.43 -0.96
CA ALA A 123 8.75 -12.15 -0.25
C ALA A 123 9.53 -10.99 -0.89
N GLU A 124 9.63 -10.97 -2.22
CA GLU A 124 10.29 -9.90 -2.98
C GLU A 124 9.62 -8.53 -2.76
N ILE A 125 8.28 -8.49 -2.76
CA ILE A 125 7.53 -7.25 -2.47
C ILE A 125 7.85 -6.77 -1.06
N GLN A 126 7.81 -7.66 -0.07
CA GLN A 126 8.03 -7.29 1.32
C GLN A 126 9.46 -6.76 1.53
N GLN A 127 10.44 -7.46 0.97
CA GLN A 127 11.84 -7.05 1.03
C GLN A 127 12.06 -5.67 0.38
N ARG A 128 11.48 -5.44 -0.80
CA ARG A 128 11.61 -4.15 -1.50
C ARG A 128 10.87 -3.02 -0.77
N LYS A 129 9.73 -3.31 -0.14
CA LYS A 129 9.02 -2.32 0.70
C LYS A 129 9.87 -1.90 1.89
N GLU A 130 10.47 -2.85 2.59
CA GLU A 130 11.37 -2.57 3.72
C GLU A 130 12.54 -1.68 3.26
N ALA A 131 13.16 -1.99 2.13
CA ALA A 131 14.22 -1.16 1.56
C ALA A 131 13.76 0.26 1.17
N VAL A 132 12.55 0.42 0.62
CA VAL A 132 11.97 1.75 0.29
C VAL A 132 11.67 2.55 1.56
N LEU A 133 11.20 1.88 2.62
CA LEU A 133 10.91 2.51 3.92
C LEU A 133 12.19 2.92 4.65
N GLU A 134 13.25 2.11 4.58
CA GLU A 134 14.54 2.45 5.18
C GLU A 134 15.25 3.63 4.46
N ASP A 135 15.13 3.73 3.13
CA ASP A 135 15.74 4.82 2.35
C ASP A 135 14.95 6.14 2.45
N SER A 136 13.66 6.06 2.78
CA SER A 136 12.86 7.24 3.06
C SER A 136 13.20 7.77 4.47
N LYS A 137 14.13 8.74 4.51
CA LYS A 137 14.52 9.57 5.67
C LYS A 137 13.39 10.43 6.25
N ILE A 138 12.17 9.90 6.34
CA ILE A 138 11.10 10.52 7.10
C ILE A 138 11.42 10.17 8.56
N PRO A 139 11.66 11.15 9.45
CA PRO A 139 11.82 10.85 10.86
C PRO A 139 10.60 10.05 11.31
N ASP A 140 10.87 8.88 11.89
CA ASP A 140 9.84 7.93 12.27
C ASP A 140 8.79 8.68 13.12
N VAL A 141 7.51 8.34 12.99
CA VAL A 141 6.43 9.03 13.74
C VAL A 141 6.71 8.94 15.25
N THR A 142 7.44 7.89 15.66
CA THR A 142 8.00 7.70 16.99
C THR A 142 8.97 8.82 17.41
N ASP A 143 9.85 9.31 16.53
CA ASP A 143 10.77 10.42 16.79
C ASP A 143 10.03 11.75 17.02
N TYR A 144 8.94 11.98 16.29
CA TYR A 144 8.06 13.13 16.52
C TYR A 144 7.44 13.08 17.92
N TRP A 145 6.84 11.95 18.31
CA TRP A 145 6.27 11.79 19.65
C TRP A 145 7.34 11.82 20.75
N ALA A 146 8.51 11.23 20.52
CA ALA A 146 9.63 11.25 21.45
C ALA A 146 10.12 12.69 21.70
N THR A 147 10.16 13.53 20.66
CA THR A 147 10.50 14.95 20.77
C THR A 147 9.51 15.67 21.70
N TRP A 148 8.20 15.45 21.52
CA TRP A 148 7.19 16.07 22.38
C TRP A 148 7.21 15.55 23.82
N ILE A 149 7.44 14.25 24.02
CA ILE A 149 7.59 13.65 25.35
C ILE A 149 8.81 14.25 26.07
N LEU A 150 9.95 14.35 25.39
CA LEU A 150 11.17 14.94 25.94
C LEU A 150 10.96 16.41 26.32
N LEU A 151 10.30 17.19 25.44
CA LEU A 151 9.96 18.58 25.72
C LEU A 151 9.02 18.70 26.93
N GLY A 152 8.05 17.78 27.06
CA GLY A 152 7.15 17.70 28.20
C GLY A 152 7.89 17.42 29.51
N ILE A 153 8.84 16.48 29.51
CA ILE A 153 9.68 16.17 30.69
C ILE A 153 10.51 17.39 31.10
N ILE A 154 11.13 18.07 30.14
CA ILE A 154 11.95 19.27 30.41
C ILE A 154 11.12 20.40 31.01
N THR A 155 9.92 20.63 30.47
CA THR A 155 9.06 21.75 30.92
C THR A 155 8.32 21.47 32.22
N THR A 156 8.10 20.21 32.58
CA THR A 156 7.30 19.85 33.78
C THR A 156 8.16 19.29 34.91
N ILE A 157 9.00 18.29 34.65
CA ILE A 157 9.70 17.52 35.69
C ILE A 157 10.92 18.28 36.22
N LEU A 158 11.72 18.90 35.35
CA LEU A 158 12.90 19.67 35.76
C LEU A 158 12.56 20.85 36.69
N PRO A 159 11.57 21.72 36.39
CA PRO A 159 11.21 22.79 37.31
C PRO A 159 10.62 22.30 38.63
N LEU A 160 9.87 21.18 38.64
CA LEU A 160 9.39 20.55 39.88
C LEU A 160 10.54 20.02 40.75
N LEU A 161 11.54 19.37 40.15
CA LEU A 161 12.73 18.90 40.85
C LEU A 161 13.58 20.06 41.39
N TRP A 162 13.71 21.14 40.61
CA TRP A 162 14.39 22.35 41.06
C TRP A 162 13.64 23.01 42.21
N TRP A 163 12.32 23.16 42.12
CA TRP A 163 11.51 23.72 43.20
C TRP A 163 11.62 22.87 44.47
N ARG A 164 11.58 21.54 44.36
CA ARG A 164 11.78 20.63 45.50
C ARG A 164 13.16 20.79 46.14
N MET A 165 14.22 20.96 45.33
CA MET A 165 15.56 21.24 45.85
C MET A 165 15.65 22.61 46.55
N LEU A 166 14.96 23.63 46.04
CA LEU A 166 14.86 24.95 46.67
C LEU A 166 14.15 24.91 48.03
N GLN A 167 13.11 24.08 48.17
CA GLN A 167 12.42 23.90 49.45
C GLN A 167 13.32 23.24 50.49
N ASN A 168 14.06 22.19 50.11
CA ASN A 168 14.99 21.50 51.01
C ASN A 168 16.12 22.41 51.54
N ARG A 169 16.48 23.48 50.83
CA ARG A 169 17.49 24.46 51.27
C ARG A 169 16.96 25.55 52.21
N ARG A 170 15.63 25.66 52.38
CA ARG A 170 15.01 26.67 53.27
C ARG A 170 14.57 26.09 54.62
N SER A 171 14.63 24.77 54.79
CA SER A 171 14.20 24.05 56.00
C SER A 171 15.35 23.44 56.82
N GLY A 172 16.60 23.77 56.51
CA GLY A 172 17.79 23.47 57.31
C GLY A 172 18.52 24.75 57.66
#